data_AF-V5RX77-F1
#
_entry.id   AF-V5RX77-F1
#
_cell.length_a   1.000
_cell.length_b   1.000
_cell.length_c   1.000
_cell.angle_alpha   90.00
_cell.angle_beta   90.00
_cell.angle_gamma   90.00
#
_symmetry.space_group_name_H-M   'P 1'
#
loop_
_entity.id
_entity.type
_entity.pdbx_description
1 polymer ?
#
loop_
_entity_poly.entity_id
_entity_poly.type
_entity_poly.pdbx_seq_one_letter_code
_entity_poly.pdbx_strand_id
1 'polypeptide(L)'
;MVIAILATISVVTYNGIQVRARDAERQADISSVSKKLSEFRIINEYYPRYDDMVDNNLTWIHTNLTGLPDSAVIAPGATDANSFNGGMTPELNEYSYRSYFNDSGGIQRYCSQATLTTYGKTITDCDRYELRWHREGDNTIQLFKSRFGW
;
A
#
# COMPACT_ATOMS: atom_id res chain seq x y z
N MET A 1 -44.54 18.58 11.69
CA MET A 1 -43.62 18.30 10.56
C MET A 1 -42.25 18.91 10.86
N VAL A 2 -41.43 18.23 11.67
CA VAL A 2 -40.05 18.67 12.03
C VAL A 2 -39.08 17.47 12.02
N ILE A 3 -39.60 16.24 11.93
CA ILE A 3 -38.84 15.00 12.05
C ILE A 3 -38.01 14.70 10.79
N ALA A 4 -38.45 15.19 9.62
CA ALA A 4 -37.77 14.94 8.35
C ALA A 4 -36.42 15.66 8.22
N ILE A 5 -36.30 16.91 8.70
CA ILE A 5 -35.07 17.70 8.56
C ILE A 5 -33.96 17.19 9.50
N LEU A 6 -34.32 16.77 10.72
CA LEU A 6 -33.36 16.24 11.68
C LEU A 6 -32.77 14.88 11.26
N ALA A 7 -33.59 14.02 10.63
CA ALA A 7 -33.15 12.76 10.05
C ALA A 7 -32.20 12.98 8.85
N THR A 8 -32.48 13.96 7.99
CA THR A 8 -31.61 14.23 6.83
C THR A 8 -30.24 14.77 7.23
N ILE A 9 -30.16 15.64 8.25
CA ILE A 9 -28.88 16.18 8.73
C ILE A 9 -28.01 15.08 9.39
N SER A 10 -28.63 14.17 10.13
CA SER A 10 -27.90 13.05 10.75
C SER A 10 -27.31 12.09 9.71
N VAL A 11 -28.05 11.80 8.62
CA VAL A 11 -27.56 10.93 7.53
C VAL A 11 -26.35 11.52 6.80
N VAL A 12 -26.38 12.81 6.41
CA VAL A 12 -25.25 13.43 5.68
C VAL A 12 -24.01 13.58 6.56
N THR A 13 -24.19 13.83 7.86
CA THR A 13 -23.07 13.95 8.81
C THR A 13 -22.46 12.58 9.11
N TYR A 14 -23.29 11.54 9.22
CA TYR A 14 -22.84 10.16 9.48
C TYR A 14 -22.02 9.59 8.32
N ASN A 15 -22.46 9.83 7.08
CA ASN A 15 -21.71 9.43 5.88
C ASN A 15 -20.32 10.10 5.84
N GLY A 16 -20.24 11.40 6.16
CA GLY A 16 -18.95 12.11 6.22
C GLY A 16 -18.01 11.62 7.35
N ILE A 17 -18.55 11.19 8.49
CA ILE A 17 -17.74 10.65 9.60
C ILE A 17 -17.16 9.29 9.22
N GLN A 18 -17.94 8.39 8.64
CA GLN A 18 -17.45 7.06 8.24
C GLN A 18 -16.36 7.14 7.17
N VAL A 19 -16.54 8.02 6.18
CA VAL A 19 -15.52 8.28 5.13
C VAL A 19 -14.20 8.70 5.76
N ARG A 20 -14.24 9.67 6.69
CA ARG A 20 -13.03 10.12 7.40
C ARG A 20 -12.39 9.02 8.25
N ALA A 21 -13.19 8.17 8.88
CA ALA A 21 -12.69 7.05 9.66
C ALA A 21 -11.94 6.03 8.78
N ARG A 22 -12.52 5.64 7.63
CA ARG A 22 -11.85 4.74 6.67
C ARG A 22 -10.59 5.37 6.06
N ASP A 23 -10.62 6.66 5.74
CA ASP A 23 -9.43 7.36 5.23
C ASP A 23 -8.32 7.41 6.30
N ALA A 24 -8.66 7.62 7.57
CA ALA A 24 -7.70 7.59 8.67
C ALA A 24 -7.12 6.17 8.88
N GLU A 25 -7.96 5.14 8.75
CA GLU A 25 -7.55 3.73 8.79
C GLU A 25 -6.55 3.42 7.67
N ARG A 26 -6.87 3.74 6.41
CA ARG A 26 -5.96 3.56 5.27
C ARG A 26 -4.63 4.28 5.47
N GLN A 27 -4.65 5.50 6.02
CA GLN A 27 -3.44 6.24 6.32
C GLN A 27 -2.59 5.55 7.40
N ALA A 28 -3.22 5.03 8.45
CA ALA A 28 -2.55 4.31 9.53
C ALA A 28 -1.94 2.98 9.05
N ASP A 29 -2.66 2.26 8.20
CA ASP A 29 -2.21 1.01 7.57
C ASP A 29 -0.96 1.26 6.73
N ILE A 30 -1.03 2.20 5.79
CA ILE A 30 0.10 2.56 4.91
C ILE A 30 1.31 3.06 5.71
N SER A 31 1.08 3.80 6.81
CA SER A 31 2.15 4.23 7.72
C SER A 31 2.82 3.03 8.41
N SER A 32 2.03 2.07 8.88
CA SER A 32 2.51 0.84 9.53
C SER A 32 3.31 -0.03 8.57
N VAL A 33 2.80 -0.23 7.36
CA VAL A 33 3.49 -0.96 6.27
C VAL A 33 4.80 -0.25 5.93
N SER A 34 4.78 1.07 5.72
CA SER A 34 5.99 1.84 5.40
C SER A 34 7.07 1.73 6.49
N LYS A 35 6.67 1.73 7.77
CA LYS A 35 7.61 1.57 8.87
C LYS A 35 8.29 0.19 8.81
N LYS A 36 7.51 -0.87 8.59
CA LYS A 36 8.03 -2.23 8.47
C LYS A 36 8.92 -2.44 7.25
N LEU A 37 8.58 -1.84 6.11
CA LEU A 37 9.44 -1.83 4.93
C LEU A 37 10.78 -1.13 5.19
N SER A 38 10.76 -0.06 5.98
CA SER A 38 11.98 0.66 6.38
C SER A 38 12.83 -0.18 7.34
N GLU A 39 12.21 -0.84 8.32
CA GLU A 39 12.89 -1.80 9.22
C GLU A 39 13.52 -2.96 8.43
N PHE A 40 12.78 -3.53 7.48
CA PHE A 40 13.26 -4.60 6.62
C PHE A 40 14.52 -4.19 5.84
N ARG A 41 14.51 -3.00 5.22
CA ARG A 41 15.66 -2.51 4.47
C ARG A 41 16.88 -2.23 5.34
N ILE A 42 16.71 -1.78 6.58
CA ILE A 42 17.84 -1.56 7.50
C ILE A 42 18.62 -2.87 7.72
N ILE A 43 17.92 -4.00 7.74
CA ILE A 43 18.52 -5.31 7.99
C ILE A 43 19.03 -5.95 6.69
N ASN A 44 18.27 -5.85 5.61
CA ASN A 44 18.52 -6.59 4.38
C ASN A 44 19.20 -5.77 3.27
N GLU A 45 19.28 -4.44 3.42
CA GLU A 45 19.82 -3.47 2.46
C GLU A 45 19.02 -3.26 1.17
N TYR A 46 17.92 -4.00 0.96
CA TYR A 46 16.99 -3.83 -0.16
C TYR A 46 15.53 -3.71 0.30
N TYR A 47 14.66 -3.26 -0.60
CA TYR A 47 13.21 -3.31 -0.39
C TYR A 47 12.60 -4.57 -1.01
N PRO A 48 11.50 -5.09 -0.46
CA PRO A 48 10.81 -6.25 -1.02
C PRO A 48 10.42 -6.02 -2.48
N ARG A 49 10.43 -7.08 -3.29
CA ARG A 49 9.88 -6.99 -4.65
C ARG A 49 8.35 -6.95 -4.60
N TYR A 50 7.75 -6.55 -5.70
CA TYR A 50 6.30 -6.57 -5.87
C TYR A 50 5.67 -7.91 -5.47
N ASP A 51 6.20 -9.02 -6.00
CA ASP A 51 5.64 -10.36 -5.81
C ASP A 51 5.60 -10.82 -4.34
N ASP A 52 6.51 -10.29 -3.53
CA ASP A 52 6.62 -10.60 -2.10
C ASP A 52 5.51 -9.93 -1.29
N MET A 53 5.04 -8.76 -1.74
CA MET A 53 4.03 -7.95 -1.04
C MET A 53 2.60 -8.29 -1.47
N VAL A 54 2.41 -8.96 -2.60
CA VAL A 54 1.08 -9.34 -3.12
C VAL A 54 0.74 -10.82 -2.91
N ASP A 55 1.48 -11.52 -2.05
CA ASP A 55 1.14 -12.87 -1.65
C ASP A 55 -0.19 -12.89 -0.88
N ASN A 56 -1.20 -13.56 -1.43
CA ASN A 56 -2.53 -13.68 -0.82
C ASN A 56 -2.53 -14.49 0.48
N ASN A 57 -1.50 -15.32 0.72
CA ASN A 57 -1.39 -16.09 1.96
C ASN A 57 -0.61 -15.34 3.06
N LEU A 58 -0.15 -14.12 2.79
CA LEU A 58 0.65 -13.29 3.71
C LEU A 58 1.93 -13.97 4.22
N THR A 59 2.36 -15.07 3.61
CA THR A 59 3.45 -15.91 4.12
C THR A 59 4.75 -15.13 4.18
N TRP A 60 5.04 -14.42 3.08
CA TRP A 60 6.22 -13.59 2.99
C TRP A 60 6.17 -12.41 3.97
N ILE A 61 5.00 -11.75 4.08
CA ILE A 61 4.77 -10.61 4.98
C ILE A 61 4.96 -11.02 6.45
N HIS A 62 4.37 -12.12 6.88
CA HIS A 62 4.51 -12.62 8.26
C HIS A 62 5.95 -13.00 8.60
N THR A 63 6.67 -13.56 7.62
CA THR A 63 8.06 -13.99 7.79
C THR A 63 9.02 -12.80 7.85
N ASN A 64 8.83 -11.80 6.99
CA ASN A 64 9.83 -10.74 6.76
C ASN A 64 9.45 -9.39 7.37
N LEU A 65 8.15 -9.10 7.55
CA LEU A 65 7.62 -7.88 8.15
C LEU A 65 6.98 -8.18 9.52
N THR A 66 7.73 -8.86 10.38
CA THR A 66 7.23 -9.34 11.68
C THR A 66 6.59 -8.21 12.50
N GLY A 67 5.41 -8.49 13.05
CA GLY A 67 4.64 -7.53 13.85
C GLY A 67 3.84 -6.52 13.04
N LEU A 68 3.77 -6.65 11.71
CA LEU A 68 2.72 -6.02 10.92
C LEU A 68 1.40 -6.76 11.16
N PRO A 69 0.31 -6.08 11.57
CA PRO A 69 -0.99 -6.75 11.70
C PRO A 69 -1.60 -7.01 10.32
N ASP A 70 -2.35 -8.11 10.19
CA ASP A 70 -3.05 -8.48 8.94
C ASP A 70 -4.04 -7.41 8.49
N SER A 71 -4.62 -6.65 9.44
CA SER A 71 -5.49 -5.53 9.09
C SER A 71 -4.78 -4.44 8.30
N ALA A 72 -3.46 -4.24 8.50
CA ALA A 72 -2.71 -3.20 7.80
C ALA A 72 -2.44 -3.52 6.32
N VAL A 73 -2.76 -4.75 5.88
CA VAL A 73 -2.65 -5.17 4.49
C VAL A 73 -4.01 -5.41 3.84
N ILE A 74 -5.11 -5.06 4.54
CA ILE A 74 -6.49 -5.23 4.10
C ILE A 74 -7.15 -3.85 4.11
N ALA A 75 -7.37 -3.28 2.92
CA ALA A 75 -8.04 -2.00 2.78
C ALA A 75 -9.51 -2.08 3.26
N PRO A 76 -10.08 -0.98 3.79
CA PRO A 76 -11.47 -0.95 4.22
C PRO A 76 -12.42 -1.36 3.10
N GLY A 77 -13.21 -2.41 3.34
CA GLY A 77 -14.15 -2.97 2.37
C GLY A 77 -13.54 -4.03 1.43
N ALA A 78 -12.26 -4.36 1.58
CA ALA A 78 -11.65 -5.49 0.90
C ALA A 78 -12.18 -6.82 1.46
N THR A 79 -12.26 -7.82 0.60
CA THR A 79 -12.64 -9.19 0.95
C THR A 79 -11.47 -10.17 0.90
N ASP A 80 -10.39 -9.76 0.23
CA ASP A 80 -9.17 -10.54 0.12
C ASP A 80 -8.33 -10.40 1.41
N ALA A 81 -7.58 -11.45 1.72
CA ALA A 81 -6.65 -11.45 2.86
C ALA A 81 -5.47 -10.49 2.66
N ASN A 82 -5.22 -10.07 1.42
CA ASN A 82 -4.25 -9.06 1.05
C ASN A 82 -4.85 -8.18 -0.04
N SER A 83 -4.97 -6.88 0.22
CA SER A 83 -5.49 -5.91 -0.74
C SER A 83 -4.40 -5.20 -1.53
N PHE A 84 -3.14 -5.60 -1.40
CA PHE A 84 -2.05 -5.03 -2.19
C PHE A 84 -2.08 -5.54 -3.63
N ASN A 85 -1.98 -4.60 -4.55
CA ASN A 85 -1.82 -4.85 -5.98
C ASN A 85 -0.68 -4.01 -6.57
N GLY A 86 -0.42 -4.25 -7.86
CA GLY A 86 0.61 -3.55 -8.62
C GLY A 86 0.06 -2.38 -9.43
N GLY A 87 -1.16 -1.91 -9.20
CA GLY A 87 -1.81 -0.83 -9.96
C GLY A 87 -1.22 0.55 -9.65
N MET A 88 -1.43 1.54 -10.53
CA MET A 88 -1.10 2.94 -10.22
C MET A 88 -2.24 3.68 -9.51
N THR A 89 -3.45 3.15 -9.67
CA THR A 89 -4.73 3.74 -9.28
C THR A 89 -5.51 2.66 -8.55
N PRO A 90 -5.12 2.31 -7.31
CA PRO A 90 -5.88 1.35 -6.52
C PRO A 90 -7.31 1.85 -6.31
N GLU A 91 -8.27 0.93 -6.25
CA GLU A 91 -9.65 1.22 -5.85
C GLU A 91 -9.76 1.45 -4.33
N LEU A 92 -10.97 1.78 -3.83
CA LEU A 92 -11.21 2.08 -2.40
C LEU A 92 -10.95 0.91 -1.45
N ASN A 93 -11.04 -0.31 -1.98
CA ASN A 93 -10.80 -1.58 -1.33
C ASN A 93 -9.42 -2.16 -1.69
N GLU A 94 -8.52 -1.34 -2.23
CA GLU A 94 -7.19 -1.77 -2.65
C GLU A 94 -6.10 -0.84 -2.11
N TYR A 95 -4.91 -1.42 -1.97
CA TYR A 95 -3.66 -0.71 -1.82
C TYR A 95 -2.75 -1.04 -2.99
N SER A 96 -1.85 -0.14 -3.34
CA SER A 96 -0.82 -0.45 -4.35
C SER A 96 0.55 -0.44 -3.72
N TYR A 97 1.32 -1.51 -3.94
CA TYR A 97 2.74 -1.56 -3.62
C TYR A 97 3.55 -1.74 -4.90
N ARG A 98 4.56 -0.90 -5.08
CA ARG A 98 5.49 -1.02 -6.21
C ARG A 98 6.91 -0.72 -5.74
N SER A 99 7.81 -1.65 -5.93
CA SER A 99 9.24 -1.40 -5.80
C SER A 99 9.90 -1.22 -7.15
N TYR A 100 11.06 -0.57 -7.16
CA TYR A 100 11.80 -0.26 -8.37
C TYR A 100 13.30 -0.45 -8.18
N PHE A 101 13.99 -0.49 -9.32
CA PHE A 101 15.45 -0.40 -9.45
C PHE A 101 15.79 0.41 -10.71
N ASN A 102 17.01 0.92 -10.82
CA ASN A 102 17.52 1.47 -12.08
C ASN A 102 18.30 0.39 -12.85
N ASP A 103 17.99 0.22 -14.13
CA ASP A 103 18.80 -0.61 -15.01
C ASP A 103 20.17 0.02 -15.29
N SER A 104 21.04 -0.70 -16.00
CA SER A 104 22.39 -0.21 -16.35
C SER A 104 22.38 1.06 -17.22
N GLY A 105 21.24 1.39 -17.84
CA GLY A 105 21.03 2.62 -18.59
C GLY A 105 20.43 3.76 -17.75
N GLY A 106 20.23 3.56 -16.45
CA GLY A 106 19.63 4.54 -15.56
C GLY A 106 18.11 4.66 -15.68
N ILE A 107 17.45 3.73 -16.38
CA ILE A 107 15.98 3.73 -16.54
C ILE A 107 15.36 3.00 -15.35
N GLN A 108 14.37 3.62 -14.73
CA GLN A 108 13.60 3.01 -13.64
C GLN A 108 12.75 1.84 -14.15
N ARG A 109 12.87 0.68 -13.51
CA ARG A 109 12.13 -0.55 -13.80
C ARG A 109 11.42 -1.05 -12.54
N TYR A 110 10.29 -1.74 -12.73
CA TYR A 110 9.61 -2.40 -11.60
C TYR A 110 10.45 -3.53 -11.04
N CYS A 111 10.49 -3.64 -9.72
CA CYS A 111 11.12 -4.75 -9.06
C CYS A 111 10.12 -5.91 -8.91
N SER A 112 10.06 -6.78 -9.91
CA SER A 112 9.34 -8.06 -9.86
C SER A 112 10.28 -9.19 -10.28
N GLN A 113 9.96 -10.45 -9.94
CA GLN A 113 10.75 -11.61 -10.35
C GLN A 113 10.97 -11.65 -11.86
N ALA A 114 9.92 -11.39 -12.65
CA ALA A 114 9.99 -11.38 -14.10
C ALA A 114 10.93 -10.28 -14.61
N THR A 115 10.82 -9.07 -14.07
CA THR A 115 11.65 -7.94 -14.49
C THR A 115 13.10 -8.13 -14.05
N LEU A 116 13.36 -8.56 -12.81
CA LEU A 116 14.71 -8.84 -12.33
C LEU A 116 15.43 -9.86 -13.22
N THR A 117 14.74 -10.95 -13.56
CA THR A 117 15.28 -12.00 -14.45
C THR A 117 15.61 -11.43 -15.84
N THR A 118 14.72 -10.61 -16.39
CA THR A 118 14.88 -9.99 -17.73
C THR A 118 16.12 -9.11 -17.81
N TYR A 119 16.44 -8.38 -16.74
CA TYR A 119 17.53 -7.40 -16.72
C TYR A 119 18.80 -7.92 -16.03
N GLY A 120 18.87 -9.22 -15.70
CA GLY A 120 20.03 -9.81 -15.00
C GLY A 120 20.26 -9.22 -13.61
N LYS A 121 19.17 -8.81 -12.95
CA LYS A 121 19.15 -8.20 -11.62
C LYS A 121 18.72 -9.22 -10.57
N THR A 122 19.01 -8.90 -9.32
CA THR A 122 18.71 -9.73 -8.16
C THR A 122 17.76 -9.02 -7.20
N ILE A 123 17.19 -9.74 -6.24
CA ILE A 123 16.28 -9.16 -5.26
C ILE A 123 16.91 -7.99 -4.47
N THR A 124 18.23 -8.00 -4.31
CA THR A 124 18.96 -6.95 -3.59
C THR A 124 19.06 -5.65 -4.38
N ASP A 125 18.69 -5.64 -5.66
CA ASP A 125 18.70 -4.43 -6.50
C ASP A 125 17.47 -3.53 -6.28
N CYS A 126 16.42 -4.01 -5.59
CA CYS A 126 15.23 -3.20 -5.31
C CYS A 126 15.57 -2.06 -4.33
N ASP A 127 15.71 -0.84 -4.83
CA ASP A 127 16.32 0.28 -4.09
C ASP A 127 15.31 1.33 -3.59
N ARG A 128 14.09 1.33 -4.12
CA ARG A 128 13.01 2.26 -3.76
C ARG A 128 11.64 1.62 -3.86
N TYR A 129 10.65 2.19 -3.18
CA TYR A 129 9.26 1.77 -3.31
C TYR A 129 8.27 2.94 -3.26
N GLU A 130 7.06 2.66 -3.70
CA GLU A 130 5.88 3.51 -3.62
C GLU A 130 4.72 2.71 -3.05
N LEU A 131 4.02 3.31 -2.09
CA LEU A 131 2.74 2.86 -1.57
C LEU A 131 1.66 3.83 -2.03
N ARG A 132 0.52 3.31 -2.44
CA ARG A 132 -0.62 4.12 -2.89
C ARG A 132 -1.91 3.62 -2.27
N TRP A 133 -2.81 4.55 -2.00
CA TRP A 133 -4.17 4.24 -1.55
C TRP A 133 -5.15 5.29 -2.06
N HIS A 134 -6.42 4.90 -2.20
CA HIS A 134 -7.48 5.78 -2.66
C HIS A 134 -8.16 6.44 -1.47
N ARG A 135 -8.06 7.76 -1.39
CA ARG A 135 -8.76 8.57 -0.40
C ARG A 135 -10.18 8.84 -0.85
N GLU A 136 -11.13 8.41 -0.04
CA GLU A 136 -12.55 8.46 -0.36
C GLU A 136 -13.12 9.88 -0.25
N GLY A 137 -12.64 10.66 0.72
CA GLY A 137 -13.15 12.01 0.98
C GLY A 137 -12.95 13.03 -0.14
N ASP A 138 -11.91 12.87 -0.96
CA ASP A 138 -11.60 13.76 -2.10
C ASP A 138 -11.44 13.00 -3.43
N ASN A 139 -11.66 11.69 -3.42
CA ASN A 139 -11.51 10.81 -4.58
C ASN A 139 -10.12 10.87 -5.24
N THR A 140 -9.07 11.10 -4.44
CA THR A 140 -7.69 11.20 -4.94
C THR A 140 -6.85 9.98 -4.57
N ILE A 141 -5.83 9.70 -5.38
CA ILE A 141 -4.82 8.71 -5.04
C ILE A 141 -3.73 9.39 -4.22
N GLN A 142 -3.53 8.87 -3.01
CA GLN A 142 -2.47 9.30 -2.11
C GLN A 142 -1.23 8.48 -2.39
N LEU A 143 -0.07 9.15 -2.47
CA LEU A 143 1.21 8.54 -2.77
C LEU A 143 2.16 8.71 -1.60
N PHE A 144 2.69 7.59 -1.12
CA PHE A 144 3.77 7.55 -0.15
C PHE A 144 5.01 6.94 -0.79
N LYS A 145 6.13 7.65 -0.74
CA LYS A 145 7.40 7.20 -1.33
C LYS A 145 8.37 6.76 -0.25
N SER A 146 9.21 5.79 -0.58
CA SER A 146 10.38 5.47 0.24
C SER A 146 11.23 6.72 0.47
N ARG A 147 11.80 6.87 1.67
CA ARG A 147 12.72 7.97 2.00
C ARG A 147 13.99 7.96 1.15
N PHE A 148 14.37 6.79 0.65
CA PHE A 148 15.62 6.56 -0.07
C PHE A 148 15.35 6.06 -1.49
N GLY A 149 16.32 6.29 -2.37
CA GLY A 149 16.33 5.77 -3.75
C GLY A 149 15.67 6.67 -4.79
N TRP A 150 15.38 7.94 -4.48
CA TRP A 150 14.91 8.94 -5.46
C TRP A 150 16.01 9.93 -5.82
#